data_AF-A0A7W0DVG2-F1
#
_entry.id   AF-A0A7W0DVG2-F1
#
_cell.length_a   1.000
_cell.length_b   1.000
_cell.length_c   1.000
_cell.angle_alpha   90.00
_cell.angle_beta   90.00
_cell.angle_gamma   90.00
#
_symmetry.space_group_name_H-M   'P 1'
#
loop_
_entity.id
_entity.type
_entity.pdbx_description
1 polymer ?
#
loop_
_entity_poly.entity_id
_entity_poly.type
_entity_poly.pdbx_seq_one_letter_code
_entity_poly.pdbx_strand_id
1 'polypeptide(L)' 'MDYPYIEINAKPEEGGWARVRLQMTSGDLMVSEAHIIAAVIDRLSQVPGVVSIDSTRHYIAETPA' A
#
# COMPACT_ATOMS: atom_id res chain seq x y z
N MET A 1 -7.45 -15.23 10.07
CA MET A 1 -6.95 -14.05 10.80
C MET A 1 -6.84 -12.94 9.79
N ASP A 2 -7.57 -11.87 10.04
CA ASP A 2 -7.43 -10.63 9.30
C ASP A 2 -6.14 -9.95 9.80
N TYR A 3 -5.13 -9.81 8.93
CA TYR A 3 -3.87 -9.13 9.29
C TYR A 3 -3.87 -7.67 8.81
N PRO A 4 -3.23 -6.75 9.55
CA PRO A 4 -3.04 -5.38 9.09
C PRO A 4 -2.41 -5.36 7.69
N TYR A 5 -2.90 -4.46 6.86
CA TYR A 5 -2.42 -4.30 5.50
C TYR A 5 -2.41 -2.83 5.11
N ILE A 6 -1.65 -2.54 4.06
CA ILE A 6 -1.60 -1.23 3.43
C ILE A 6 -2.21 -1.37 2.06
N GLU A 7 -3.09 -0.45 1.74
CA GLU A 7 -3.62 -0.29 0.41
C GLU A 7 -2.94 0.91 -0.24
N ILE A 8 -2.35 0.69 -1.41
CA ILE A 8 -1.80 1.75 -2.26
C ILE A 8 -2.65 1.77 -3.52
N ASN A 9 -3.30 2.89 -3.79
CA ASN A 9 -4.13 3.07 -4.96
C ASN A 9 -3.45 4.03 -5.94
N ALA A 10 -3.32 3.63 -7.19
CA ALA A 10 -2.87 4.47 -8.28
C ALA A 10 -4.03 4.77 -9.22
N LYS A 11 -4.23 6.04 -9.55
CA LYS A 11 -5.28 6.52 -10.45
C LYS A 11 -4.71 6.79 -11.83
N PRO A 12 -5.12 6.06 -12.87
CA PRO A 12 -4.81 6.38 -14.25
C PRO A 12 -5.63 7.57 -14.79
N GLU A 13 -5.15 8.22 -15.84
CA GLU A 13 -5.86 9.28 -16.59
C GLU A 13 -7.17 8.78 -17.19
N GLU A 14 -7.18 7.55 -17.70
CA GLU A 14 -8.34 6.90 -18.33
C GLU A 14 -9.45 6.53 -17.32
N GLY A 15 -9.22 6.77 -16.03
CA GLY A 15 -10.14 6.44 -14.95
C GLY A 15 -9.87 5.06 -14.34
N GLY A 16 -10.68 4.70 -13.33
CA GLY A 16 -10.45 3.51 -12.50
C GLY A 16 -9.33 3.69 -11.46
N TRP A 17 -9.12 2.66 -10.65
CA TRP A 17 -8.05 2.60 -9.65
C TRP A 17 -7.34 1.26 -9.73
N ALA A 18 -6.02 1.30 -9.86
CA ALA A 18 -5.16 0.14 -9.66
C ALA A 18 -4.81 0.04 -8.18
N ARG A 19 -5.17 -1.07 -7.55
CA ARG A 19 -4.99 -1.30 -6.12
C ARG A 19 -3.89 -2.31 -5.86
N VAL A 20 -2.93 -1.95 -5.02
CA VAL A 20 -1.91 -2.84 -4.49
C VAL A 20 -2.14 -3.01 -2.99
N ARG A 21 -2.25 -4.26 -2.54
CA ARG A 21 -2.37 -4.60 -1.11
C ARG A 21 -1.07 -5.21 -0.62
N LEU A 22 -0.45 -4.57 0.38
CA LEU A 22 0.74 -5.07 1.05
C LEU A 22 0.34 -5.60 2.42
N GLN A 23 0.47 -6.90 2.63
CA GLN A 23 0.32 -7.53 3.92
C GLN A 23 1.72 -7.92 4.42
N MET A 24 2.18 -7.24 5.46
CA MET A 24 3.50 -7.49 6.04
C MET A 24 3.36 -8.35 7.30
N THR A 25 4.18 -9.38 7.39
CA THR A 25 4.30 -10.17 8.62
C THR A 25 4.99 -9.34 9.69
N SER A 26 4.54 -9.44 10.95
CA SER A 26 5.06 -8.70 12.11
C SER A 26 6.49 -9.09 12.56
N GLY A 27 7.25 -9.80 11.72
CA GLY A 27 8.65 -10.13 12.00
C GLY A 27 9.57 -8.93 11.78
N ASP A 28 10.79 -9.01 12.32
CA ASP A 28 11.84 -8.02 12.07
C ASP A 28 12.17 -7.96 10.57
N LEU A 29 11.57 -7.00 9.89
CA LEU A 29 11.94 -6.67 8.52
C LEU A 29 13.29 -5.95 8.55
N MET A 30 14.23 -6.41 7.72
CA MET A 30 15.51 -5.72 7.47
C MET A 30 15.33 -4.31 6.89
N VAL A 31 14.13 -4.02 6.37
CA VAL A 31 13.74 -2.75 5.73
C VAL A 31 12.48 -2.24 6.39
N SER A 32 12.44 -0.94 6.72
CA SER A 32 11.25 -0.34 7.32
C SER A 32 10.05 -0.41 6.36
N GLU A 33 8.87 -0.59 6.93
CA GLU A 33 7.61 -0.52 6.18
C GLU A 33 7.49 0.79 5.38
N ALA A 34 7.92 1.91 5.95
CA ALA A 34 7.90 3.20 5.27
C ALA A 34 8.77 3.22 4.00
N HIS A 35 9.93 2.55 4.02
CA HIS A 35 10.78 2.44 2.83
C HIS A 35 10.15 1.55 1.76
N ILE A 36 9.45 0.47 2.14
CA ILE A 36 8.72 -0.39 1.20
C ILE A 36 7.60 0.40 0.50
N ILE A 37 6.80 1.14 1.28
CA ILE A 37 5.74 2.00 0.73
C ILE A 37 6.33 3.04 -0.22
N ALA A 38 7.40 3.73 0.20
CA ALA A 38 8.05 4.75 -0.62
C ALA A 38 8.55 4.18 -1.96
N ALA A 39 9.16 2.98 -1.95
CA ALA A 39 9.61 2.32 -3.17
C ALA A 39 8.45 1.95 -4.12
N VAL A 40 7.32 1.49 -3.57
CA VAL A 40 6.14 1.18 -4.38
C VAL A 40 5.54 2.45 -4.98
N ILE A 41 5.42 3.52 -4.20
CA ILE A 41 4.93 4.83 -4.68
C ILE A 41 5.84 5.38 -5.78
N ASP A 42 7.15 5.38 -5.57
CA ASP A 42 8.13 5.83 -6.58
C ASP A 42 7.94 5.04 -7.89
N ARG A 43 7.82 3.72 -7.80
CA ARG A 43 7.64 2.90 -9.00
C ARG A 43 6.31 3.16 -9.71
N LEU A 44 5.22 3.34 -8.97
CA LEU A 44 3.91 3.66 -9.53
C LEU A 44 3.90 5.05 -10.19
N SER A 45 4.64 6.02 -9.63
CA SER A 45 4.74 7.37 -10.20
C SER A 45 5.42 7.42 -11.56
N GLN A 46 6.22 6.40 -11.88
CA GLN A 46 6.92 6.25 -13.17
C GLN A 46 6.06 5.53 -14.22
N VAL A 47 4.88 5.04 -13.87
CA VAL A 47 3.99 4.36 -14.81
C VAL A 47 3.28 5.42 -15.68
N PRO A 48 3.41 5.38 -17.01
CA PRO A 48 2.74 6.33 -17.89
C PRO A 48 1.22 6.33 -17.67
N GLY A 49 0.64 7.53 -17.58
CA GLY A 49 -0.78 7.73 -17.36
C GLY A 49 -1.23 7.65 -15.89
N VAL A 50 -0.35 7.37 -14.92
CA VAL A 50 -0.68 7.52 -13.50
C VAL A 50 -0.60 8.99 -13.11
N VAL A 51 -1.70 9.54 -12.57
CA VAL A 51 -1.81 10.96 -12.20
C VAL A 51 -2.00 11.22 -10.71
N SER A 52 -2.37 10.20 -9.94
CA SER A 52 -2.54 10.31 -8.50
C SER A 52 -2.19 8.98 -7.84
N ILE A 53 -1.59 9.05 -6.66
CA ILE A 53 -1.30 7.90 -5.83
C ILE A 53 -1.72 8.23 -4.40
N ASP A 54 -2.48 7.35 -3.76
CA ASP A 54 -2.78 7.40 -2.33
C ASP A 54 -2.35 6.11 -1.64
N SER A 55 -2.07 6.22 -0.33
CA SER A 55 -1.76 5.07 0.51
C SER A 55 -2.54 5.16 1.81
N THR A 56 -3.24 4.09 2.17
CA THR A 56 -4.02 3.98 3.41
C THR A 56 -3.57 2.75 4.18
N ARG A 57 -3.25 2.92 5.47
CA ARG A 57 -2.97 1.80 6.37
C ARG A 57 -4.26 1.34 7.04
N HIS A 58 -4.57 0.06 6.92
CA HIS A 58 -5.72 -0.57 7.55
C HIS A 58 -5.26 -1.35 8.79
N TYR A 59 -5.58 -0.80 9.96
CA TYR A 59 -5.46 -1.54 11.21
C TYR A 59 -6.69 -2.41 11.37
N ILE A 60 -6.46 -3.70 11.61
CA ILE A 60 -7.53 -4.62 11.99
C ILE A 60 -7.53 -4.55 13.49
N ALA A 61 -8.47 -3.79 14.04
CA ALA A 61 -8.67 -3.76 15.48
C ALA A 61 -8.94 -5.20 15.91
N GLU A 62 -8.01 -5.79 16.64
CA GLU A 62 -8.30 -7.01 17.39
C GLU A 62 -9.52 -6.67 18.24
N THR A 63 -10.66 -7.30 17.94
CA THR A 63 -11.80 -7.20 18.82
C THR A 63 -11.35 -7.91 20.10
N PRO A 64 -11.21 -7.22 21.24
CA PRO A 64 -10.83 -7.91 22.45
C PRO A 64 -11.93 -8.93 22.75
N ALA A 65 -11.51 -10.19 22.90
CA ALA A 65 -12.37 -11.29 23.30
C ALA A 65 -12.86 -11.10 24.75
#